data_AF-A0A2S8F7K7-F1
#
_entry.id   AF-A0A2S8F7K7-F1
#
_cell.length_a   1.000
_cell.length_b   1.000
_cell.length_c   1.000
_cell.angle_alpha   90.00
_cell.angle_beta   90.00
_cell.angle_gamma   90.00
#
_symmetry.space_group_name_H-M   'P 1'
#
loop_
_entity.id
_entity.type
_entity.pdbx_description
1 polymer ?
#
loop_
_entity_poly.entity_id
_entity_poly.type
_entity_poly.pdbx_seq_one_letter_code
_entity_poly.pdbx_strand_id
1 'polypeptide(L)'
;MVRDGFLRDEEVHRMAIPTVGRTRAEFAAPFESEGYFAGLSIEQMEVFDAEDSIWTTYLDTADARLLGGRWAAFSRASVFPTLAAGLEGGREDARYPLFLDRLEADVAARLASSPAPMRIPLARMLFAKQG
;
A
#
# COMPACT_ATOMS: atom_id res chain seq x y z
N MET A 1 -12.56 -10.63 12.27
CA MET A 1 -13.62 -9.66 11.90
C MET A 1 -14.81 -10.31 11.20
N VAL A 2 -14.67 -11.18 10.19
CA VAL A 2 -15.83 -11.94 9.66
C VAL A 2 -16.28 -13.05 10.61
N ARG A 3 -15.34 -13.89 11.06
CA ARG A 3 -15.63 -15.06 11.90
C ARG A 3 -16.31 -14.73 13.24
N ASP A 4 -16.02 -13.56 13.79
CA ASP A 4 -16.59 -12.99 15.02
C ASP A 4 -17.80 -12.09 14.75
N GLY A 5 -18.31 -12.03 13.51
CA GLY A 5 -19.55 -11.34 13.14
C GLY A 5 -19.45 -9.82 13.06
N PHE A 6 -18.24 -9.23 13.12
CA PHE A 6 -18.06 -7.78 13.04
C PHE A 6 -18.21 -7.24 11.60
N LEU A 7 -17.78 -8.02 10.61
CA LEU A 7 -17.96 -7.77 9.18
C LEU A 7 -18.89 -8.83 8.59
N ARG A 8 -19.74 -8.40 7.67
CA ARG A 8 -20.49 -9.31 6.79
C ARG A 8 -19.67 -9.73 5.60
N ASP A 9 -20.00 -10.89 5.02
CA ASP A 9 -19.31 -11.38 3.83
C ASP A 9 -19.46 -10.40 2.66
N GLU A 10 -20.63 -9.81 2.46
CA GLU A 10 -20.88 -8.86 1.37
C GLU A 10 -20.04 -7.58 1.51
N GLU A 11 -19.74 -7.15 2.74
CA GLU A 11 -18.86 -6.00 2.99
C GLU A 11 -17.46 -6.31 2.53
N VAL A 12 -16.93 -7.48 2.89
CA VAL A 12 -15.59 -7.92 2.48
C VAL A 12 -15.49 -8.06 0.97
N HIS A 13 -16.51 -8.59 0.29
CA HIS A 13 -16.53 -8.68 -1.17
C HIS A 13 -16.52 -7.33 -1.88
N ARG A 14 -17.01 -6.26 -1.23
CA ARG A 14 -16.94 -4.88 -1.76
C ARG A 14 -15.60 -4.21 -1.52
N MET A 15 -14.82 -4.66 -0.54
CA MET A 15 -13.55 -4.03 -0.19
C MET A 15 -12.51 -4.26 -1.30
N ALA A 16 -12.04 -3.18 -1.91
CA ALA A 16 -10.99 -3.22 -2.91
C ALA A 16 -10.00 -2.06 -2.70
N ILE A 17 -8.71 -2.32 -2.94
CA ILE A 17 -7.67 -1.28 -2.99
C ILE A 17 -7.33 -1.08 -4.47
N PRO A 18 -7.76 0.02 -5.11
CA PRO A 18 -7.59 0.24 -6.54
C PRO A 18 -6.19 0.75 -6.88
N THR A 19 -5.14 0.10 -6.34
CA THR A 19 -3.74 0.44 -6.58
C THR A 19 -3.13 -0.58 -7.55
N VAL A 20 -2.49 -0.09 -8.61
CA VAL A 20 -1.85 -0.93 -9.63
C VAL A 20 -0.36 -0.64 -9.65
N GLY A 21 0.45 -1.65 -9.30
CA GLY A 21 1.90 -1.62 -9.55
C GLY A 21 2.16 -1.77 -11.05
N ARG A 22 3.07 -0.95 -11.59
CA ARG A 22 3.42 -0.97 -13.01
C ARG A 22 4.86 -1.39 -13.22
N THR A 23 5.09 -2.13 -14.29
CA THR A 23 6.40 -2.51 -14.79
C THR A 23 7.05 -1.37 -15.57
N ARG A 24 8.36 -1.50 -15.83
CA ARG A 24 9.11 -0.60 -16.71
C ARG A 24 8.46 -0.46 -18.09
N ALA A 25 8.02 -1.58 -18.69
CA ALA A 25 7.39 -1.58 -20.01
C ALA A 25 6.06 -0.81 -20.00
N GLU A 26 5.22 -1.01 -18.99
CA GLU A 26 3.95 -0.29 -18.86
C GLU A 26 4.13 1.22 -18.64
N PHE A 27 5.21 1.64 -17.96
CA PHE A 27 5.57 3.06 -17.87
C PHE A 27 6.09 3.63 -19.20
N ALA A 28 6.81 2.84 -19.99
CA ALA A 28 7.37 3.26 -21.28
C ALA A 28 6.35 3.24 -22.42
N ALA A 29 5.30 2.41 -22.33
CA ALA A 29 4.35 2.15 -23.41
C ALA A 29 3.81 3.41 -24.12
N PRO A 30 3.46 4.52 -23.43
CA PRO A 30 2.97 5.73 -24.12
C PRO A 30 4.01 6.39 -25.05
N PHE A 31 5.30 6.14 -24.86
CA PHE A 31 6.41 6.81 -25.53
C PHE A 31 7.05 5.97 -26.65
N GLU A 32 6.65 4.70 -26.82
CA GLU A 32 7.35 3.74 -27.69
C GLU A 32 7.33 4.10 -29.19
N SER A 33 6.26 4.75 -29.68
CA SER A 33 6.14 5.10 -31.11
C SER A 33 7.06 6.24 -31.51
N GLU A 34 6.96 7.37 -30.80
CA GLU A 34 7.57 8.64 -31.21
C GLU A 34 8.73 9.08 -30.31
N GLY A 35 8.99 8.38 -29.21
CA GLY A 35 9.93 8.82 -28.16
C GLY A 35 9.39 9.94 -27.27
N TYR A 36 8.19 10.46 -27.56
CA TYR A 36 7.49 11.44 -26.76
C TYR A 36 5.98 11.13 -26.72
N PHE A 37 5.31 11.61 -25.67
CA PHE A 37 3.86 11.52 -25.50
C PHE A 37 3.36 12.83 -24.88
N ALA A 38 2.33 13.44 -25.49
CA ALA A 38 1.75 14.71 -25.03
C ALA A 38 2.79 15.83 -24.77
N GLY A 39 3.83 15.91 -25.60
CA GLY A 39 4.91 16.90 -25.47
C GLY A 39 5.92 16.60 -24.35
N LEU A 40 5.90 15.40 -23.77
CA LEU A 40 6.88 14.94 -22.79
C LEU A 40 7.72 13.81 -23.37
N SER A 41 9.01 13.75 -23.02
CA SER A 41 9.87 12.58 -23.25
C SER A 41 10.46 12.09 -21.93
N ILE A 42 10.74 10.78 -21.83
CA ILE A 42 11.44 10.20 -20.68
C ILE A 42 12.94 10.46 -20.86
N GLU A 43 13.55 11.24 -19.97
CA GLU A 43 15.02 11.41 -19.94
C GLU A 43 15.70 10.30 -19.14
N GLN A 44 15.10 9.92 -18.02
CA GLN A 44 15.61 8.87 -17.15
C GLN A 44 14.45 8.09 -16.53
N MET A 45 14.61 6.77 -16.47
CA MET A 45 13.69 5.88 -15.75
C MET A 45 14.45 4.78 -15.02
N GLU A 46 14.18 4.67 -13.73
CA GLU A 46 14.71 3.63 -12.86
C GLU A 46 13.55 2.93 -12.14
N VAL A 47 13.60 1.60 -12.10
CA VAL A 47 12.72 0.76 -11.27
C VAL A 47 13.63 0.05 -10.29
N PHE A 48 13.36 0.20 -9.00
CA PHE A 48 14.21 -0.30 -7.92
C PHE A 48 13.36 -0.69 -6.70
N ASP A 49 13.89 -1.57 -5.85
CA ASP A 49 13.30 -1.84 -4.55
C ASP A 49 13.85 -0.82 -3.54
N ALA A 50 12.98 -0.05 -2.89
CA ALA A 50 13.34 0.87 -1.83
C ALA A 50 13.76 0.12 -0.56
N GLU A 51 14.54 0.79 0.29
CA GLU A 51 14.95 0.24 1.57
C GLU A 51 13.75 0.05 2.51
N ASP A 52 13.64 -1.14 3.08
CA ASP A 52 12.75 -1.42 4.20
C ASP A 52 13.41 -0.98 5.52
N SER A 53 13.31 0.32 5.83
CA SER A 53 13.86 0.89 7.07
C SER A 53 13.20 0.34 8.35
N ILE A 54 11.97 -0.21 8.24
CA ILE A 54 11.29 -0.88 9.35
C ILE A 54 11.99 -2.20 9.65
N TRP A 55 12.34 -2.97 8.62
CA TRP A 55 13.14 -4.19 8.75
C TRP A 55 14.56 -3.90 9.25
N THR A 56 15.24 -2.88 8.72
CA THR A 56 16.56 -2.46 9.23
C THR A 56 16.51 -2.17 10.73
N THR A 57 15.49 -1.41 11.18
CA THR A 57 15.30 -1.15 12.62
C THR A 57 15.07 -2.44 13.42
N TYR A 58 14.32 -3.41 12.86
CA TYR A 58 14.10 -4.69 13.52
C TYR A 58 15.37 -5.51 13.67
N LEU A 59 16.26 -5.53 12.66
CA LEU A 59 17.55 -6.22 12.76
C LEU A 59 18.42 -5.66 13.89
N ASP A 60 18.36 -4.36 14.12
CA ASP A 60 19.14 -3.69 15.18
C ASP A 60 18.52 -3.86 16.58
N THR A 61 17.19 -3.87 16.67
CA THR A 61 16.47 -3.80 17.96
C THR A 61 15.88 -5.14 18.41
N ALA A 62 15.70 -6.08 17.48
CA ALA A 62 14.90 -7.29 17.65
C ALA A 62 13.45 -7.04 18.16
N ASP A 63 12.93 -5.82 18.07
CA ASP A 63 11.59 -5.48 18.56
C ASP A 63 10.53 -5.77 17.50
N ALA A 64 9.98 -6.98 17.56
CA ALA A 64 8.91 -7.42 16.66
C ALA A 64 7.61 -6.59 16.81
N ARG A 65 7.34 -6.05 18.01
CA ARG A 65 6.14 -5.22 18.23
C ARG A 65 6.29 -3.87 17.54
N LEU A 66 7.49 -3.29 17.59
CA LEU A 66 7.79 -2.05 16.86
C LEU A 66 7.67 -2.25 15.35
N LEU A 67 8.19 -3.36 14.81
CA LEU A 67 8.02 -3.73 13.40
C LEU A 67 6.54 -3.83 13.01
N GLY A 68 5.76 -4.62 13.77
CA GLY A 68 4.34 -4.81 13.50
C GLY A 68 3.56 -3.51 13.57
N GLY A 69 3.82 -2.69 14.60
CA GLY A 69 3.17 -1.40 14.79
C GLY A 69 3.46 -0.41 13.64
N ARG A 70 4.72 -0.31 13.18
CA ARG A 70 5.09 0.61 12.09
C ARG A 70 4.44 0.22 10.76
N TRP A 71 4.46 -1.06 10.41
CA TRP A 71 3.81 -1.54 9.18
C TRP A 71 2.28 -1.41 9.23
N ALA A 72 1.67 -1.66 10.39
CA ALA A 72 0.23 -1.48 10.58
C ALA A 72 -0.18 -0.01 10.48
N ALA A 73 0.59 0.90 11.10
CA ALA A 73 0.34 2.35 11.01
C ALA A 73 0.47 2.86 9.57
N PHE A 74 1.48 2.40 8.83
CA PHE A 74 1.60 2.68 7.39
C PHE A 74 0.37 2.22 6.61
N SER A 75 -0.07 0.98 6.86
CA SER A 75 -1.25 0.40 6.19
C SER A 75 -2.54 1.16 6.54
N ARG A 76 -2.66 1.58 7.80
CA ARG A 76 -3.79 2.40 8.27
C ARG A 76 -3.86 3.74 7.58
N ALA A 77 -2.74 4.44 7.47
CA ALA A 77 -2.71 5.74 6.82
C ALA A 77 -2.95 5.64 5.31
N SER A 78 -2.52 4.56 4.67
CA SER A 78 -2.51 4.41 3.21
C SER A 78 -3.78 3.79 2.62
N VAL A 79 -4.24 2.65 3.17
CA VAL A 79 -5.24 1.81 2.48
C VAL A 79 -6.47 1.46 3.30
N PHE A 80 -6.42 1.52 4.64
CA PHE A 80 -7.60 1.16 5.45
C PHE A 80 -8.83 2.05 5.22
N PRO A 81 -8.73 3.39 5.01
CA PRO A 81 -9.89 4.23 4.70
C PRO A 81 -10.60 3.83 3.39
N THR A 82 -9.88 3.22 2.45
CA THR A 82 -10.44 2.70 1.20
C THR A 82 -11.18 1.39 1.44
N LEU A 83 -10.60 0.48 2.24
CA LEU A 83 -11.28 -0.75 2.67
C LEU A 83 -12.55 -0.43 3.47
N ALA A 84 -12.47 0.53 4.39
CA ALA A 84 -13.59 0.95 5.22
C ALA A 84 -14.76 1.52 4.41
N ALA A 85 -14.51 2.02 3.20
CA ALA A 85 -15.59 2.44 2.28
C ALA A 85 -16.48 1.26 1.81
N GLY A 86 -16.03 0.01 1.99
CA GLY A 86 -16.82 -1.20 1.70
C GLY A 86 -17.83 -1.59 2.79
N LEU A 87 -17.75 -0.98 3.98
CA LEU A 87 -18.78 -1.10 5.03
C LEU A 87 -20.13 -0.59 4.50
N GLU A 88 -21.24 -1.09 5.05
CA GLU A 88 -22.55 -0.53 4.72
C GLU A 88 -22.72 0.88 5.28
N GLY A 89 -22.98 1.85 4.42
CA GLY A 89 -22.89 3.27 4.79
C GLY A 89 -21.47 3.85 4.70
N GLY A 90 -20.48 3.02 4.32
CA GLY A 90 -19.12 3.44 4.03
C GLY A 90 -18.46 4.16 5.20
N ARG A 91 -17.97 5.38 4.96
CA ARG A 91 -17.30 6.20 5.99
C ARG A 91 -18.24 6.74 7.07
N GLU A 92 -19.53 6.76 6.80
CA GLU A 92 -20.57 7.20 7.75
C GLU A 92 -21.10 6.03 8.60
N ASP A 93 -20.64 4.79 8.36
CA ASP A 93 -20.98 3.65 9.22
C ASP A 93 -20.46 3.89 10.64
N ALA A 94 -21.31 3.70 11.65
CA ALA A 94 -20.94 3.86 13.05
C ALA A 94 -19.76 2.95 13.49
N ARG A 95 -19.52 1.84 12.78
CA ARG A 95 -18.40 0.92 13.00
C ARG A 95 -17.08 1.42 12.41
N TYR A 96 -17.08 2.45 11.56
CA TYR A 96 -15.89 2.94 10.87
C TYR A 96 -14.66 3.12 11.78
N PRO A 97 -14.71 3.86 12.90
CA PRO A 97 -13.53 4.03 13.76
C PRO A 97 -13.07 2.70 14.36
N LEU A 98 -14.02 1.89 14.85
CA LEU A 98 -13.72 0.59 15.44
C LEU A 98 -13.16 -0.41 14.42
N PHE A 99 -13.59 -0.34 13.16
CA PHE A 99 -13.05 -1.15 12.08
C PHE A 99 -11.58 -0.82 11.83
N LEU A 100 -11.22 0.47 11.75
CA LEU A 100 -9.83 0.87 11.56
C LEU A 100 -8.95 0.39 12.73
N ASP A 101 -9.42 0.57 13.97
CA ASP A 101 -8.67 0.18 15.17
C ASP A 101 -8.46 -1.32 15.26
N ARG A 102 -9.51 -2.12 14.99
CA ARG A 102 -9.40 -3.58 14.96
C ARG A 102 -8.47 -4.07 13.86
N LEU A 103 -8.58 -3.49 12.66
CA LEU A 103 -7.75 -3.90 11.53
C LEU A 103 -6.27 -3.58 11.78
N GLU A 104 -5.96 -2.43 12.35
CA GLU A 104 -4.60 -2.05 12.71
C GLU A 104 -4.01 -2.96 13.78
N ALA A 105 -4.75 -3.23 14.86
CA ALA A 105 -4.30 -4.13 15.91
C ALA A 105 -4.05 -5.55 15.38
N ASP A 106 -4.97 -6.07 14.55
CA ASP A 106 -4.86 -7.39 13.93
C ASP A 106 -3.65 -7.49 12.99
N VAL A 107 -3.42 -6.48 12.15
CA VAL A 107 -2.28 -6.43 11.22
C VAL A 107 -0.97 -6.34 12.01
N ALA A 108 -0.89 -5.47 13.02
CA ALA A 108 0.29 -5.31 13.85
C ALA A 108 0.65 -6.63 14.56
N ALA A 109 -0.34 -7.30 15.16
CA ALA A 109 -0.13 -8.57 15.85
C ALA A 109 0.35 -9.68 14.91
N ARG A 110 -0.24 -9.78 13.71
CA ARG A 110 0.17 -10.78 12.70
C ARG A 110 1.61 -10.56 12.24
N LEU A 111 1.98 -9.32 11.90
CA LEU A 111 3.33 -8.99 11.44
C LEU A 111 4.37 -9.18 12.56
N ALA A 112 4.04 -8.84 13.81
CA ALA A 112 4.91 -9.08 14.96
C ALA A 112 5.11 -10.58 15.26
N SER A 113 4.13 -11.43 14.96
CA SER A 113 4.23 -12.88 15.21
C SER A 113 5.18 -13.62 14.26
N SER A 114 5.48 -13.03 13.09
CA SER A 114 6.37 -13.60 12.10
C SER A 114 7.07 -12.48 11.30
N PRO A 115 8.03 -11.76 11.91
CA PRO A 115 8.73 -10.67 11.23
C PRO A 115 9.47 -11.15 9.97
N ALA A 116 9.33 -10.39 8.88
CA ALA A 116 10.02 -10.64 7.63
C ALA A 116 10.28 -9.32 6.88
N PRO A 117 11.32 -9.25 6.02
CA PRO A 117 11.55 -8.08 5.18
C PRO A 117 10.46 -7.94 4.12
N MET A 118 10.09 -6.69 3.81
CA MET A 118 9.15 -6.38 2.73
C MET A 118 9.89 -5.87 1.49
N ARG A 119 9.37 -6.22 0.31
CA ARG A 119 9.81 -5.60 -0.95
C ARG A 119 8.98 -4.36 -1.22
N ILE A 120 9.64 -3.25 -1.53
CA ILE A 120 9.00 -1.95 -1.79
C ILE A 120 9.40 -1.47 -3.20
N PRO A 121 8.83 -2.07 -4.27
CA PRO A 121 9.19 -1.69 -5.64
C PRO A 121 8.65 -0.30 -5.98
N LEU A 122 9.53 0.59 -6.44
CA LEU A 122 9.22 1.95 -6.86
C LEU A 122 9.79 2.23 -8.26
N ALA A 123 9.22 3.24 -8.92
CA ALA A 123 9.76 3.80 -10.14
C ALA A 123 10.06 5.30 -9.93
N ARG A 124 11.26 5.72 -10.35
CA ARG A 124 11.66 7.13 -10.44
C ARG A 124 11.82 7.50 -11.91
N MET A 125 11.13 8.56 -12.32
CA MET A 125 11.10 9.01 -13.71
C MET A 125 11.38 10.50 -13.79
N LEU A 126 12.24 10.89 -14.73
CA LEU A 126 12.48 12.28 -15.12
C LEU A 126 11.91 12.50 -16.51
N PHE A 127 11.09 13.54 -16.64
CA PHE A 127 10.46 13.91 -17.91
C PHE A 127 10.97 15.27 -18.37
N ALA A 128 11.29 15.38 -19.66
CA ALA A 128 11.54 16.65 -20.32
C ALA A 128 10.32 17.09 -21.12
N LYS A 129 10.06 18.39 -21.13
CA LYS A 129 9.07 19.01 -22.00
C LYS A 129 9.72 19.37 -23.34
N GLN A 130 9.06 19.02 -24.44
CA GLN A 130 9.46 19.43 -25.77
C GLN A 130 9.28 20.96 -25.92
N GLY A 131 10.28 21.61 -26.52
CA GLY A 131 10.32 23.05 -26.77
C GLY A 131 9.31 23.51 -27.81
#